data_AF-L9M4R4-F1
#
_entry.id   AF-L9M4R4-F1
#
_cell.length_a   1.000
_cell.length_b   1.000
_cell.length_c   1.000
_cell.angle_alpha   90.00
_cell.angle_beta   90.00
_cell.angle_gamma   90.00
#
_symmetry.space_group_name_H-M   'P 1'
#
loop_
_entity.id
_entity.type
_entity.pdbx_description
1 polymer ?
#
loop_
_entity_poly.entity_id
_entity_poly.type
_entity_poly.pdbx_seq_one_letter_code
_entity_poly.pdbx_strand_id
1 'polypeptide(L)'
;MLIDFVQIQKQKFEDLAQNIVDRPEKYLDFDSVSDFYKAQWLNDFPQGTTWTVSGLDDGAEDFCIHIEYKNHFLSIDVQGVQKLTKVRYTIRE
;
A
#
# COMPACT_ATOMS: atom_id res chain seq x y z
N MET A 1 -16.66 -17.02 14.21
CA MET A 1 -16.71 -16.15 15.41
C MET A 1 -16.16 -14.78 15.01
N LEU A 2 -16.52 -13.68 15.68
CA LEU A 2 -16.06 -12.33 15.28
C LEU A 2 -14.53 -12.19 15.31
N ILE A 3 -13.87 -12.90 16.24
CA ILE A 3 -12.40 -12.94 16.38
C ILE A 3 -11.74 -13.59 15.16
N ASP A 4 -12.24 -14.73 14.69
CA ASP A 4 -11.72 -15.38 13.48
C ASP A 4 -11.85 -14.47 12.26
N PHE A 5 -12.98 -13.76 12.15
CA PHE A 5 -13.21 -12.86 11.03
C PHE A 5 -12.20 -11.72 11.00
N VAL A 6 -11.94 -11.07 12.14
CA VAL A 6 -10.93 -10.01 12.23
C VAL A 6 -9.54 -10.54 11.92
N GLN A 7 -9.18 -11.74 12.42
CA GLN A 7 -7.89 -12.35 12.15
C GLN A 7 -7.72 -12.69 10.66
N ILE A 8 -8.76 -13.21 10.02
CA ILE A 8 -8.77 -13.49 8.58
C ILE A 8 -8.58 -12.20 7.76
N GLN A 9 -9.23 -11.10 8.14
CA GLN A 9 -9.03 -9.83 7.43
C GLN A 9 -7.60 -9.29 7.62
N LYS A 10 -7.03 -9.40 8.84
CA LYS A 10 -5.62 -9.04 9.08
C LYS A 10 -4.67 -9.86 8.23
N GLN A 11 -4.87 -11.18 8.15
CA GLN A 11 -4.07 -12.06 7.30
C GLN A 11 -4.20 -11.68 5.82
N LYS A 12 -5.42 -11.37 5.35
CA LYS A 12 -5.63 -10.91 3.97
C LYS A 12 -4.83 -9.64 3.65
N PHE A 13 -4.79 -8.68 4.59
CA PHE A 13 -3.95 -7.49 4.43
C PHE A 13 -2.47 -7.85 4.35
N GLU A 14 -2.01 -8.68 5.28
CA GLU A 14 -0.62 -9.13 5.37
C GLU A 14 -0.16 -9.84 4.10
N ASP A 15 -0.96 -10.79 3.60
CA ASP A 15 -0.64 -11.54 2.38
C ASP A 15 -0.49 -10.60 1.18
N LEU A 16 -1.39 -9.62 1.03
CA LEU A 16 -1.31 -8.64 -0.07
C LEU A 16 -0.12 -7.69 0.12
N ALA A 17 0.09 -7.17 1.32
CA ALA A 17 1.22 -6.30 1.64
C ALA A 17 2.55 -7.00 1.37
N GLN A 18 2.68 -8.28 1.75
CA GLN A 18 3.88 -9.05 1.52
C GLN A 18 4.11 -9.32 0.02
N ASN A 19 3.06 -9.59 -0.76
CA ASN A 19 3.18 -9.70 -2.22
C ASN A 19 3.70 -8.40 -2.86
N ILE A 20 3.27 -7.23 -2.37
CA ILE A 20 3.73 -5.93 -2.84
C ILE A 20 5.20 -5.69 -2.44
N VAL A 21 5.60 -6.08 -1.23
CA VAL A 21 7.00 -6.01 -0.76
C VAL A 21 7.91 -6.91 -1.59
N ASP A 22 7.48 -8.14 -1.88
CA ASP A 22 8.31 -9.14 -2.57
C ASP A 22 8.43 -8.86 -4.08
N ARG A 23 7.44 -8.18 -4.68
CA ARG A 23 7.35 -7.94 -6.13
C ARG A 23 6.84 -6.52 -6.45
N PRO A 24 7.49 -5.47 -5.95
CA PRO A 24 7.01 -4.10 -6.11
C PRO A 24 6.76 -3.72 -7.57
N GLU A 25 7.56 -4.21 -8.50
CA GLU A 25 7.45 -3.96 -9.94
C GLU A 25 6.14 -4.43 -10.57
N LYS A 26 5.42 -5.38 -9.94
CA LYS A 26 4.11 -5.85 -10.43
C LYS A 26 2.95 -4.98 -9.97
N TYR A 27 3.14 -4.21 -8.90
CA TYR A 27 2.09 -3.44 -8.25
C TYR A 27 2.29 -1.93 -8.37
N LEU A 28 3.55 -1.49 -8.47
CA LEU A 28 3.99 -0.11 -8.27
C LEU A 28 4.62 0.44 -9.56
N ASP A 29 3.87 0.38 -10.66
CA ASP A 29 4.20 1.08 -11.90
C ASP A 29 3.40 2.39 -11.95
N PHE A 30 3.89 3.37 -11.20
CA PHE A 30 3.25 4.67 -11.05
C PHE A 30 4.15 5.74 -11.65
N ASP A 31 3.63 6.45 -12.66
CA ASP A 31 4.26 7.66 -13.18
C ASP A 31 3.84 8.90 -12.36
N SER A 32 2.72 8.81 -11.64
CA SER A 32 2.17 9.88 -10.81
C SER A 32 1.32 9.36 -9.64
N VAL A 33 0.99 10.25 -8.70
CA VAL A 33 0.01 10.01 -7.62
C VAL A 33 -1.34 9.55 -8.18
N SER A 34 -1.75 10.03 -9.36
CA SER A 34 -3.02 9.66 -10.00
C SER A 34 -3.08 8.17 -10.36
N ASP A 35 -1.96 7.54 -10.68
CA ASP A 35 -1.92 6.12 -11.08
C ASP A 35 -2.12 5.19 -9.89
N PHE A 36 -1.69 5.62 -8.70
CA PHE A 36 -2.00 4.94 -7.46
C PHE A 36 -3.52 4.80 -7.25
N TYR A 37 -4.30 5.88 -7.42
CA TYR A 37 -5.75 5.81 -7.24
C TYR A 37 -6.48 4.93 -8.28
N LYS A 38 -5.83 4.61 -9.40
CA LYS A 38 -6.38 3.71 -10.43
C LYS A 38 -6.02 2.24 -10.18
N ALA A 39 -5.11 1.97 -9.24
CA ALA A 39 -4.61 0.64 -8.95
C ALA A 39 -5.73 -0.31 -8.51
N GLN A 40 -6.02 -1.32 -9.34
CA GLN A 40 -7.11 -2.26 -9.08
C GLN A 40 -6.88 -3.11 -7.83
N TRP A 41 -5.61 -3.38 -7.50
CA TRP A 41 -5.22 -4.16 -6.33
C TRP A 41 -5.56 -3.47 -5.01
N LEU A 42 -5.90 -2.17 -5.00
CA LEU A 42 -6.43 -1.50 -3.81
C LEU A 42 -7.76 -2.13 -3.35
N ASN A 43 -8.55 -2.65 -4.29
CA ASN A 43 -9.82 -3.32 -3.98
C ASN A 43 -9.63 -4.70 -3.32
N ASP A 44 -8.42 -5.26 -3.42
CA ASP A 44 -8.12 -6.57 -2.84
C ASP A 44 -7.83 -6.49 -1.34
N PHE A 45 -7.58 -5.30 -0.79
CA PHE A 45 -7.47 -5.11 0.64
C PHE A 45 -8.78 -5.42 1.39
N PRO A 46 -8.71 -5.73 2.70
CA PRO A 46 -9.89 -5.81 3.55
C PRO A 46 -10.76 -4.55 3.52
N GLN A 47 -12.07 -4.73 3.69
CA GLN A 47 -12.96 -3.60 3.91
C GLN A 47 -12.59 -2.86 5.21
N GLY A 48 -12.55 -1.53 5.14
CA GLY A 48 -12.09 -0.66 6.22
C GLY A 48 -10.59 -0.36 6.18
N THR A 49 -9.88 -0.80 5.15
CA THR A 49 -8.53 -0.31 4.85
C THR A 49 -8.60 1.16 4.43
N THR A 50 -7.71 1.97 4.97
CA THR A 50 -7.55 3.38 4.62
C THR A 50 -6.19 3.59 3.98
N TRP A 51 -6.09 4.60 3.13
CA TRP A 51 -4.81 5.00 2.55
C TRP A 51 -4.71 6.51 2.48
N THR A 52 -3.48 7.00 2.57
CA THR A 52 -3.13 8.40 2.41
C THR A 52 -1.94 8.51 1.47
N VAL A 53 -1.91 9.55 0.65
CA VAL A 53 -0.80 9.86 -0.24
C VAL A 53 -0.29 11.25 0.12
N SER A 54 1.02 11.37 0.29
CA SER A 54 1.72 12.65 0.44
C SER A 54 2.62 12.87 -0.77
N GLY A 55 2.25 13.84 -1.60
CA GLY A 55 3.04 14.36 -2.72
C GLY A 55 2.86 15.88 -2.79
N LEU A 56 3.68 16.54 -3.62
CA LEU A 56 3.59 18.00 -3.81
C LEU A 56 2.28 18.41 -4.50
N ASP A 57 1.88 17.65 -5.51
CA ASP A 57 0.63 17.75 -6.27
C ASP A 57 0.26 16.38 -6.88
N ASP A 58 -0.83 16.30 -7.65
CA ASP A 58 -1.32 15.07 -8.28
C ASP A 58 -0.40 14.54 -9.40
N GLY A 59 0.53 15.36 -9.89
CA GLY A 59 1.56 15.02 -10.87
C GLY A 59 2.94 14.78 -10.25
N ALA A 60 3.05 14.76 -8.92
CA ALA A 60 4.32 14.52 -8.24
C ALA A 60 4.89 13.14 -8.58
N GLU A 61 6.14 13.12 -9.03
CA GLU A 61 6.90 11.89 -9.31
C GLU A 61 7.55 11.32 -8.04
N ASP A 62 7.77 12.17 -7.04
CA ASP A 62 8.22 11.80 -5.69
C ASP A 62 7.06 11.90 -4.71
N PHE A 63 6.62 10.76 -4.16
CA PHE A 63 5.50 10.72 -3.23
C PHE A 63 5.58 9.50 -2.29
N CYS A 64 4.88 9.62 -1.16
CA CYS A 64 4.76 8.54 -0.17
C CYS A 64 3.30 8.10 -0.08
N ILE A 65 3.09 6.79 -0.11
CA ILE A 65 1.78 6.16 0.14
C ILE A 65 1.85 5.47 1.49
N HIS A 66 0.82 5.68 2.31
CA HIS A 66 0.58 4.92 3.52
C HIS A 66 -0.75 4.20 3.41
N ILE A 67 -0.75 2.88 3.55
CA ILE A 67 -1.95 2.04 3.57
C ILE A 67 -2.02 1.37 4.94
N GLU A 68 -3.17 1.43 5.60
CA GLU A 68 -3.34 0.92 6.95
C GLU A 68 -4.64 0.11 7.11
N TYR A 69 -4.53 -0.96 7.88
CA TYR A 69 -5.67 -1.74 8.35
C TYR A 69 -5.46 -2.15 9.80
N LYS A 70 -6.18 -1.50 10.71
CA LYS A 70 -6.03 -1.67 12.17
C LYS A 70 -4.58 -1.40 12.61
N ASN A 71 -3.82 -2.46 12.87
CA ASN A 71 -2.45 -2.37 13.35
C ASN A 71 -1.43 -2.84 12.29
N HIS A 72 -1.86 -3.03 11.04
CA HIS A 72 -1.04 -3.38 9.90
C HIS A 72 -0.83 -2.15 9.01
N PHE A 73 0.41 -1.91 8.60
CA PHE A 73 0.81 -0.71 7.86
C PHE A 73 1.72 -1.08 6.70
N LEU A 74 1.43 -0.54 5.53
CA LEU A 74 2.25 -0.62 4.33
C LEU A 74 2.65 0.80 3.92
N SER A 75 3.95 1.10 3.97
CA SER A 75 4.54 2.34 3.48
C SER A 75 5.21 2.07 2.13
N ILE A 76 4.95 2.93 1.15
CA ILE A 76 5.60 2.90 -0.16
C ILE A 76 6.15 4.30 -0.41
N ASP A 77 7.47 4.42 -0.51
CA ASP A 77 8.12 5.63 -0.98
C ASP A 77 8.46 5.46 -2.46
N VAL A 78 7.86 6.29 -3.31
CA VAL A 78 8.13 6.35 -4.76
C VAL A 78 9.04 7.53 -5.03
N GLN A 79 10.14 7.28 -5.74
CA GLN A 79 11.07 8.33 -6.17
C GLN A 79 11.28 8.31 -7.68
N GLY A 80 10.91 9.40 -8.35
CA GLY A 80 10.83 9.51 -9.82
C GLY A 80 12.20 9.45 -10.50
N VAL A 81 13.24 9.97 -9.86
CA VAL A 81 14.56 10.18 -10.49
C VAL A 81 15.32 8.87 -10.73
N GLN A 82 14.97 7.77 -10.04
CA GLN A 82 15.66 6.47 -10.16
C GLN A 82 14.73 5.24 -10.14
N LYS A 83 13.40 5.42 -10.19
CA LYS A 83 12.40 4.35 -9.90
C LYS A 83 12.76 3.52 -8.66
N LEU A 84 13.31 4.18 -7.63
CA LEU A 84 13.63 3.53 -6.38
C LEU A 84 12.36 3.49 -5.54
N THR A 85 11.68 2.35 -5.60
CA THR A 85 10.48 2.12 -4.81
C THR A 85 10.85 1.39 -3.53
N LYS A 86 10.77 2.10 -2.40
CA LYS A 86 11.00 1.49 -1.09
C LYS A 86 9.66 1.09 -0.50
N VAL A 87 9.45 -0.21 -0.38
CA VAL A 87 8.25 -0.76 0.25
C VAL A 87 8.61 -1.28 1.63
N ARG A 88 7.82 -0.92 2.64
CA ARG A 88 7.96 -1.41 4.01
C ARG A 88 6.61 -1.81 4.56
N TYR A 89 6.50 -3.06 4.97
CA TYR A 89 5.39 -3.55 5.76
C TYR A 89 5.76 -3.56 7.25
N THR A 90 4.85 -3.19 8.14
CA THR A 90 5.05 -3.16 9.59
C THR A 90 3.75 -3.44 10.32
N ILE A 91 3.85 -4.18 11.43
CA ILE A 91 2.75 -4.38 12.38
C ILE A 91 3.09 -3.60 13.65
N ARG A 92 2.15 -2.83 14.18
CA ARG A 92 2.28 -2.14 15.47
C ARG A 92 1.51 -2.91 16.55
N GLU A 93 2.02 -2.89 17.78
CA GLU A 93 1.37 -3.51 18.95
C GLU A 93 0.32 -2.59 19.58
#